data_AF-A0A928TEV0-F1
#
_entry.id   AF-A0A928TEV0-F1
#
_cell.length_a   1.000
_cell.length_b   1.000
_cell.length_c   1.000
_cell.angle_alpha   90.00
_cell.angle_beta   90.00
_cell.angle_gamma   90.00
#
_symmetry.space_group_name_H-M   'P 1'
#
loop_
_entity.id
_entity.type
_entity.pdbx_description
1 polymer ?
#
loop_
_entity_poly.entity_id
_entity_poly.type
_entity_poly.pdbx_seq_one_letter_code
_entity_poly.pdbx_strand_id
1 'polypeptide(L)'
;MQNIPWLLLTLLATAFCRLATAQDQKLTPSQAKALFDKADMALNETWAAAKKALPEFEFNKLKEDQRAWVGHRDYLARSPIYAGADGSDELSLNAPEYLEAAAYLAEERTKWLKGLIREWDAEETLTGVWSDSYGGSIEIVEQEGRLHFIIDCVRGPTSHTGALAGVATWNQTIGWFSDKKSNPDKEAETNLSFILRDKKLEIIGANTGEYHGARAYFDGEYVKTSQLGAKGKAKVIKAAQTGELPEE
;
A
#
# COMPACT_ATOMS: atom_id res chain seq x y z
N MET A 1 -29.45 -30.76 -51.25
CA MET A 1 -30.33 -29.77 -50.59
C MET A 1 -30.41 -30.13 -49.12
N GLN A 2 -29.61 -29.48 -48.29
CA GLN A 2 -29.69 -29.55 -46.83
C GLN A 2 -29.53 -28.11 -46.31
N ASN A 3 -30.54 -27.69 -45.55
CA ASN A 3 -30.80 -26.31 -45.16
C ASN A 3 -29.84 -25.87 -44.05
N ILE A 4 -29.19 -24.72 -44.27
CA ILE A 4 -28.44 -23.98 -43.26
C ILE A 4 -29.46 -23.13 -42.49
N PRO A 5 -29.65 -23.30 -41.16
CA PRO A 5 -30.45 -22.35 -40.41
C PRO A 5 -29.57 -21.15 -40.05
N TRP A 6 -29.81 -20.08 -40.79
CA TRP A 6 -29.57 -18.69 -40.37
C TRP A 6 -30.32 -18.44 -39.06
N LEU A 7 -29.62 -18.36 -37.94
CA LEU A 7 -30.11 -17.79 -36.67
C LEU A 7 -28.91 -17.53 -35.74
N LEU A 8 -28.00 -16.67 -36.19
CA LEU A 8 -26.85 -16.21 -35.43
C LEU A 8 -26.71 -14.69 -35.60
N LEU A 9 -27.78 -13.97 -35.26
CA LEU A 9 -27.79 -12.52 -35.20
C LEU A 9 -29.00 -12.08 -34.37
N THR A 10 -28.78 -11.83 -33.07
CA THR A 10 -29.46 -10.86 -32.19
C THR A 10 -29.38 -11.34 -30.73
N LEU A 11 -28.25 -11.08 -30.05
CA LEU A 11 -28.16 -10.97 -28.58
C LEU A 11 -26.82 -10.34 -28.17
N LEU A 12 -26.44 -9.26 -28.86
CA LEU A 12 -25.24 -8.47 -28.59
C LEU A 12 -25.64 -6.99 -28.46
N ALA A 13 -26.54 -6.69 -27.50
CA ALA A 13 -27.00 -5.32 -27.24
C ALA A 13 -27.55 -5.10 -25.82
N THR A 14 -27.03 -5.78 -24.80
CA THR A 14 -27.41 -5.50 -23.38
C THR A 14 -26.22 -5.50 -22.40
N ALA A 15 -24.99 -5.31 -22.88
CA ALA A 15 -23.80 -5.23 -22.02
C ALA A 15 -23.16 -3.83 -21.95
N PHE A 16 -23.80 -2.80 -22.51
CA PHE A 16 -23.29 -1.43 -22.52
C PHE A 16 -24.36 -0.45 -22.01
N CYS A 17 -24.65 -0.49 -20.70
CA CYS A 17 -25.40 0.57 -20.00
C CYS A 17 -25.29 0.46 -18.45
N ARG A 18 -24.15 0.01 -17.91
CA ARG A 18 -23.88 0.03 -16.45
C ARG A 18 -22.52 0.63 -16.09
N LEU A 19 -22.07 1.63 -16.85
CA LEU A 19 -20.86 2.39 -16.54
C LEU A 19 -21.13 3.90 -16.44
N ALA A 20 -22.37 4.27 -16.15
CA ALA A 20 -22.72 5.63 -15.78
C ALA A 20 -23.43 5.59 -14.42
N THR A 21 -22.85 6.30 -13.45
CA THR A 21 -23.27 6.52 -12.05
C THR A 21 -22.96 5.42 -11.03
N ALA A 22 -21.68 5.09 -10.84
CA ALA A 22 -21.17 4.79 -9.50
C ALA A 22 -20.84 6.13 -8.81
N GLN A 23 -21.87 6.85 -8.38
CA GLN A 23 -21.71 7.77 -7.25
C GLN A 23 -21.60 6.85 -6.03
N ASP A 24 -20.51 6.95 -5.27
CA ASP A 24 -20.27 6.13 -4.08
C ASP A 24 -21.51 6.13 -3.18
N GLN A 25 -22.23 5.01 -3.18
CA GLN A 25 -23.39 4.84 -2.33
C GLN A 25 -22.84 4.54 -0.93
N LYS A 26 -22.90 5.53 -0.02
CA LYS A 26 -22.52 5.36 1.39
C LYS A 26 -23.16 4.08 1.95
N LEU A 27 -22.34 3.24 2.59
CA LEU A 27 -22.80 1.99 3.17
C LEU A 27 -23.84 2.24 4.26
N THR A 28 -24.87 1.39 4.32
CA THR A 28 -25.75 1.38 5.49
C THR A 28 -24.99 0.89 6.73
N PRO A 29 -25.42 1.23 7.96
CA PRO A 29 -24.74 0.78 9.18
C PRO A 29 -24.54 -0.74 9.28
N SER A 30 -25.50 -1.54 8.82
CA SER A 30 -25.38 -2.99 8.81
C SER A 30 -24.37 -3.50 7.79
N GLN A 31 -24.29 -2.87 6.62
CA GLN A 31 -23.30 -3.22 5.59
C GLN A 31 -21.88 -2.85 6.04
N ALA A 32 -21.69 -1.65 6.59
CA ALA A 32 -20.39 -1.21 7.11
C ALA A 32 -19.92 -2.11 8.27
N LYS A 33 -20.82 -2.49 9.18
CA LYS A 33 -20.51 -3.46 10.23
C LYS A 33 -20.13 -4.83 9.67
N ALA A 34 -20.89 -5.36 8.71
CA ALA A 34 -20.58 -6.65 8.11
C ALA A 34 -19.23 -6.64 7.36
N LEU A 35 -18.89 -5.52 6.72
CA LEU A 35 -17.59 -5.30 6.09
C LEU A 35 -16.46 -5.34 7.11
N PHE A 36 -16.59 -4.56 8.19
CA PHE A 36 -15.60 -4.54 9.27
C PHE A 36 -15.44 -5.89 9.96
N ASP A 37 -16.54 -6.55 10.32
CA ASP A 37 -16.50 -7.87 10.98
C ASP A 37 -15.78 -8.91 10.10
N LYS A 38 -15.99 -8.87 8.79
CA LYS A 38 -15.29 -9.74 7.83
C LYS A 38 -13.79 -9.44 7.78
N ALA A 39 -13.41 -8.17 7.70
CA ALA A 39 -12.00 -7.75 7.66
C ALA A 39 -11.27 -8.07 8.97
N ASP A 40 -11.91 -7.84 10.12
CA ASP A 40 -11.36 -8.15 11.44
C ASP A 40 -11.20 -9.65 11.65
N MET A 41 -12.17 -10.47 11.20
CA MET A 41 -12.03 -11.92 11.21
C MET A 41 -10.83 -12.38 10.38
N ALA A 42 -10.66 -11.87 9.16
CA ALA A 42 -9.52 -12.21 8.31
C ALA A 42 -8.17 -11.78 8.92
N LEU A 43 -8.14 -10.63 9.58
CA LEU A 43 -6.96 -10.15 10.31
C LEU A 43 -6.63 -11.07 11.48
N ASN A 44 -7.62 -11.47 12.28
CA ASN A 44 -7.45 -12.38 13.43
C ASN A 44 -7.00 -13.79 13.00
N GLU A 45 -7.53 -14.31 11.90
CA GLU A 45 -7.06 -15.58 11.32
C GLU A 45 -5.61 -15.50 10.89
N THR A 46 -5.23 -14.41 10.23
CA THR A 46 -3.85 -14.19 9.76
C THR A 46 -2.90 -13.95 10.94
N TRP A 47 -3.35 -13.28 11.99
CA TRP A 47 -2.63 -13.15 13.26
C TRP A 47 -2.32 -14.51 13.90
N ALA A 48 -3.31 -15.40 13.92
CA ALA A 48 -3.13 -16.77 14.42
C ALA A 48 -2.15 -17.57 13.55
N ALA A 49 -2.12 -17.33 12.23
CA ALA A 49 -1.11 -17.91 11.35
C ALA A 49 0.30 -17.36 11.64
N ALA A 50 0.43 -16.05 11.85
CA ALA A 50 1.71 -15.43 12.21
C ALA A 50 2.29 -15.97 13.52
N LYS A 51 1.44 -16.21 14.53
CA LYS A 51 1.83 -16.88 15.78
C LYS A 51 2.45 -18.26 15.56
N LYS A 52 1.99 -19.00 14.55
CA LYS A 52 2.47 -20.35 14.24
C LYS A 52 3.73 -20.33 13.38
N ALA A 53 3.88 -19.33 12.51
CA ALA A 53 4.96 -19.24 11.54
C ALA A 53 6.23 -18.59 12.11
N LEU A 54 6.08 -17.60 13.00
CA LEU A 54 7.21 -16.80 13.49
C LEU A 54 7.87 -17.41 14.74
N PRO A 55 9.20 -17.27 14.89
CA PRO A 55 9.87 -17.51 16.16
C PRO A 55 9.26 -16.69 17.30
N GLU A 56 9.27 -17.22 18.53
CA GLU A 56 8.63 -16.58 19.67
C GLU A 56 9.12 -15.14 19.91
N PHE A 57 10.43 -14.88 19.76
CA PHE A 57 10.98 -13.55 19.95
C PHE A 57 10.47 -12.54 18.91
N GLU A 58 10.30 -12.95 17.65
CA GLU A 58 9.78 -12.10 16.58
C GLU A 58 8.29 -11.85 16.77
N PHE A 59 7.54 -12.89 17.13
CA PHE A 59 6.12 -12.76 17.44
C PHE A 59 5.88 -11.86 18.66
N ASN A 60 6.78 -11.87 19.64
CA ASN A 60 6.71 -10.96 20.78
C ASN A 60 6.88 -9.50 20.37
N LYS A 61 7.82 -9.17 19.47
CA LYS A 61 7.93 -7.82 18.88
C LYS A 61 6.67 -7.47 18.07
N LEU A 62 6.18 -8.42 17.28
CA LEU A 62 4.98 -8.23 16.46
C LEU A 62 3.72 -7.94 17.31
N LYS A 63 3.62 -8.46 18.55
CA LYS A 63 2.53 -8.10 19.49
C LYS A 63 2.53 -6.63 19.86
N GLU A 64 3.70 -6.04 20.05
CA GLU A 64 3.84 -4.63 20.40
C GLU A 64 3.45 -3.76 19.20
N ASP A 65 3.99 -4.09 18.03
CA ASP A 65 3.62 -3.43 16.76
C ASP A 65 2.12 -3.55 16.47
N GLN A 66 1.51 -4.72 16.66
CA GLN A 66 0.07 -4.90 16.43
C GLN A 66 -0.80 -4.03 17.35
N ARG A 67 -0.39 -3.81 18.61
CA ARG A 67 -1.10 -2.90 19.52
C ARG A 67 -0.97 -1.46 19.08
N ALA A 68 0.24 -1.04 18.68
CA ALA A 68 0.46 0.29 18.14
C ALA A 68 -0.35 0.52 16.86
N TRP A 69 -0.37 -0.48 15.97
CA TRP A 69 -1.15 -0.46 14.74
C TRP A 69 -2.65 -0.34 14.99
N VAL A 70 -3.23 -1.06 15.96
CA VAL A 70 -4.66 -0.90 16.32
C VAL A 70 -4.95 0.53 16.78
N GLY A 71 -4.08 1.12 17.60
CA GLY A 71 -4.21 2.52 18.00
C GLY A 71 -4.14 3.48 16.81
N HIS A 72 -3.23 3.23 15.87
CA HIS A 72 -3.11 4.00 14.62
C HIS A 72 -4.36 3.86 13.73
N ARG A 73 -4.88 2.64 13.56
CA ARG A 73 -6.11 2.37 12.80
C ARG A 73 -7.25 3.21 13.35
N ASP A 74 -7.48 3.15 14.66
CA ASP A 74 -8.59 3.86 15.29
C ASP A 74 -8.39 5.39 15.21
N TYR A 75 -7.15 5.87 15.34
CA TYR A 75 -6.82 7.27 15.16
C TYR A 75 -7.14 7.79 13.74
N LEU A 76 -6.80 7.02 12.70
CA LEU A 76 -7.14 7.39 11.32
C LEU A 76 -8.63 7.25 11.04
N ALA A 77 -9.22 6.08 11.32
CA ALA A 77 -10.60 5.78 11.00
C ALA A 77 -11.61 6.68 11.74
N ARG A 78 -11.23 7.25 12.90
CA ARG A 78 -12.08 8.22 13.62
C ARG A 78 -12.00 9.63 13.05
N SER A 79 -11.09 9.92 12.13
CA SER A 79 -11.03 11.23 11.49
C SER A 79 -12.06 11.31 10.37
N PRO A 80 -12.97 12.31 10.38
CA PRO A 80 -13.91 12.53 9.28
C PRO A 80 -13.21 12.74 7.94
N ILE A 81 -12.09 13.46 7.92
CA ILE A 81 -11.33 13.74 6.70
C ILE A 81 -10.79 12.44 6.09
N TYR A 82 -10.15 11.60 6.91
CA TYR A 82 -9.61 10.32 6.44
C TYR A 82 -10.74 9.36 6.00
N ALA A 83 -11.82 9.29 6.77
CA ALA A 83 -12.95 8.39 6.51
C ALA A 83 -13.93 8.90 5.43
N GLY A 84 -13.68 10.08 4.84
CA GLY A 84 -14.58 10.68 3.86
C GLY A 84 -15.96 11.08 4.41
N ALA A 85 -16.05 11.33 5.72
CA ALA A 85 -17.26 11.72 6.40
C ALA A 85 -17.41 13.26 6.46
N ASP A 86 -18.67 13.71 6.53
CA ASP A 86 -18.99 15.12 6.72
C ASP A 86 -18.78 15.54 8.19
N GLY A 87 -18.19 16.72 8.42
CA GLY A 87 -17.99 17.30 9.77
C GLY A 87 -16.54 17.31 10.25
N SER A 88 -16.33 17.81 11.48
CA SER A 88 -15.00 17.99 12.10
C SER A 88 -14.77 17.15 13.35
N ASP A 89 -15.83 16.56 13.91
CA ASP A 89 -15.77 15.84 15.19
C ASP A 89 -15.35 14.38 14.98
N GLU A 90 -14.62 13.82 15.94
CA GLU A 90 -14.18 12.43 15.88
C GLU A 90 -15.39 11.48 15.74
N LEU A 91 -15.31 10.56 14.79
CA LEU A 91 -16.35 9.56 14.57
C LEU A 91 -16.42 8.58 15.75
N SER A 92 -17.64 8.14 16.03
CA SER A 92 -17.90 7.01 16.93
C SER A 92 -17.44 5.70 16.28
N LEU A 93 -17.02 4.73 17.10
CA LEU A 93 -16.58 3.41 16.64
C LEU A 93 -17.68 2.58 15.94
N ASN A 94 -18.93 3.04 16.00
CA ASN A 94 -20.08 2.43 15.34
C ASN A 94 -20.58 3.24 14.12
N ALA A 95 -19.93 4.35 13.78
CA ALA A 95 -20.27 5.12 12.59
C ALA A 95 -19.96 4.30 11.32
N PRO A 96 -20.82 4.32 10.28
CA PRO A 96 -20.57 3.59 9.04
C PRO A 96 -19.22 3.94 8.40
N GLU A 97 -18.88 5.23 8.33
CA GLU A 97 -17.64 5.73 7.74
C GLU A 97 -16.40 5.28 8.52
N TYR A 98 -16.49 5.25 9.86
CA TYR A 98 -15.44 4.67 10.70
C TYR A 98 -15.24 3.18 10.39
N LEU A 99 -16.33 2.40 10.35
CA LEU A 99 -16.26 0.96 10.14
C LEU A 99 -15.70 0.62 8.76
N GLU A 100 -16.06 1.41 7.75
CA GLU A 100 -15.52 1.28 6.39
C GLU A 100 -14.02 1.57 6.34
N ALA A 101 -13.56 2.70 6.90
CA ALA A 101 -12.14 3.04 6.97
C ALA A 101 -11.33 2.01 7.79
N ALA A 102 -11.87 1.57 8.93
CA ALA A 102 -11.24 0.56 9.78
C ALA A 102 -11.16 -0.80 9.08
N ALA A 103 -12.16 -1.17 8.26
CA ALA A 103 -12.14 -2.39 7.45
C ALA A 103 -11.04 -2.34 6.40
N TYR A 104 -10.94 -1.24 5.64
CA TYR A 104 -9.87 -1.04 4.66
C TYR A 104 -8.48 -1.17 5.28
N LEU A 105 -8.24 -0.49 6.40
CA LEU A 105 -6.96 -0.57 7.12
C LEU A 105 -6.68 -2.01 7.61
N ALA A 106 -7.69 -2.73 8.11
CA ALA A 106 -7.54 -4.12 8.52
C ALA A 106 -7.21 -5.06 7.34
N GLU A 107 -7.75 -4.80 6.15
CA GLU A 107 -7.39 -5.53 4.93
C GLU A 107 -5.92 -5.29 4.53
N GLU A 108 -5.45 -4.04 4.58
CA GLU A 108 -4.04 -3.71 4.31
C GLU A 108 -3.09 -4.38 5.32
N ARG A 109 -3.42 -4.35 6.61
CA ARG A 109 -2.65 -5.06 7.64
C ARG A 109 -2.68 -6.56 7.45
N THR A 110 -3.80 -7.11 7.00
CA THR A 110 -3.91 -8.53 6.65
C THR A 110 -2.98 -8.90 5.50
N LYS A 111 -2.90 -8.08 4.44
CA LYS A 111 -1.95 -8.28 3.32
C LYS A 111 -0.50 -8.20 3.82
N TRP A 112 -0.20 -7.22 4.67
CA TRP A 112 1.12 -7.06 5.28
C TRP A 112 1.54 -8.29 6.09
N LEU A 113 0.68 -8.79 6.98
CA LEU A 113 0.97 -9.99 7.79
C LEU A 113 1.14 -11.23 6.91
N LYS A 114 0.32 -11.39 5.86
CA LYS A 114 0.49 -12.49 4.89
C LYS A 114 1.83 -12.42 4.18
N GLY A 115 2.26 -11.23 3.77
CA GLY A 115 3.58 -11.01 3.17
C GLY A 115 4.71 -11.36 4.13
N LEU A 116 4.57 -10.99 5.40
CA LEU A 116 5.60 -11.18 6.44
C LEU A 116 5.87 -12.68 6.66
N ILE A 117 4.81 -13.47 6.70
CA ILE A 117 4.88 -14.90 7.05
C ILE A 117 5.00 -15.80 5.81
N ARG A 118 4.98 -15.22 4.61
CA ARG A 118 5.16 -15.97 3.36
C ARG A 118 6.60 -16.49 3.27
N GLU A 119 6.77 -17.67 2.71
CA GLU A 119 8.11 -18.15 2.36
C GLU A 119 8.66 -17.48 1.10
N TRP A 120 9.93 -17.11 1.17
CA TRP A 120 10.70 -16.62 0.04
C TRP A 120 11.41 -17.81 -0.60
N ASP A 121 11.35 -17.91 -1.91
CA ASP A 121 12.18 -18.86 -2.64
C ASP A 121 13.61 -18.31 -2.82
N ALA A 122 14.53 -19.17 -3.27
CA ALA A 122 15.94 -18.80 -3.45
C ALA A 122 16.16 -17.73 -4.54
N GLU A 123 15.17 -17.53 -5.41
CA GLU A 123 15.23 -16.60 -6.55
C GLU A 123 14.37 -15.34 -6.29
N GLU A 124 13.89 -15.15 -5.06
CA GLU A 124 13.00 -14.05 -4.72
C GLU A 124 13.77 -12.72 -4.84
N THR A 125 13.32 -11.89 -5.77
CA THR A 125 13.85 -10.53 -5.96
C THR A 125 13.02 -9.52 -5.16
N LEU A 126 13.54 -8.30 -5.02
CA LEU A 126 12.76 -7.19 -4.47
C LEU A 126 11.62 -6.73 -5.40
N THR A 127 11.54 -7.25 -6.63
CA THR A 127 10.52 -6.83 -7.60
C THR A 127 9.10 -7.14 -7.10
N GLY A 128 8.30 -6.12 -6.81
CA GLY A 128 6.93 -6.28 -6.32
C GLY A 128 6.38 -5.02 -5.69
N VAL A 129 5.23 -5.17 -5.04
CA VAL A 129 4.61 -4.13 -4.22
C VAL A 129 4.92 -4.42 -2.76
N TRP A 130 5.31 -3.38 -2.05
CA TRP A 130 5.71 -3.39 -0.65
C TRP A 130 4.85 -2.40 0.11
N SER A 131 4.45 -2.73 1.33
CA SER A 131 3.68 -1.84 2.19
C SER A 131 4.22 -1.88 3.61
N ASP A 132 4.06 -0.79 4.36
CA ASP A 132 4.35 -0.75 5.78
C ASP A 132 3.10 -0.93 6.67
N SER A 133 1.90 -1.06 6.09
CA SER A 133 0.59 -1.11 6.76
C SER A 133 0.16 0.14 7.56
N TYR A 134 0.94 1.22 7.50
CA TYR A 134 0.66 2.53 8.11
C TYR A 134 0.34 3.60 7.04
N GLY A 135 0.06 3.19 5.80
CA GLY A 135 -0.24 4.07 4.67
C GLY A 135 0.94 4.36 3.74
N GLY A 136 2.08 3.67 3.90
CA GLY A 136 3.19 3.71 2.96
C GLY A 136 3.14 2.54 1.97
N SER A 137 3.47 2.81 0.72
CA SER A 137 3.58 1.85 -0.38
C SER A 137 4.87 2.07 -1.19
N ILE A 138 5.46 0.99 -1.69
CA ILE A 138 6.60 1.04 -2.61
C ILE A 138 6.39 0.00 -3.71
N GLU A 139 6.43 0.44 -4.94
CA GLU A 139 6.59 -0.44 -6.09
C GLU A 139 8.07 -0.50 -6.46
N ILE A 140 8.65 -1.70 -6.54
CA ILE A 140 10.07 -1.91 -6.83
C ILE A 140 10.22 -2.82 -8.05
N VAL A 141 11.15 -2.49 -8.95
CA VAL A 141 11.71 -3.40 -9.95
C VAL A 141 13.21 -3.49 -9.74
N GLU A 142 13.67 -4.69 -9.38
CA GLU A 142 15.08 -5.02 -9.29
C GLU A 142 15.59 -5.46 -10.66
N GLN A 143 16.54 -4.71 -11.23
CA GLN A 143 17.19 -5.06 -12.49
C GLN A 143 18.60 -4.47 -12.54
N GLU A 144 19.54 -5.21 -13.13
CA GLU A 144 20.91 -4.73 -13.40
C GLU A 144 21.64 -4.15 -12.17
N GLY A 145 21.42 -4.75 -10.98
CA GLY A 145 22.03 -4.28 -9.73
C GLY A 145 21.49 -2.94 -9.22
N ARG A 146 20.25 -2.59 -9.59
CA ARG A 146 19.57 -1.36 -9.19
C ARG A 146 18.14 -1.64 -8.78
N LEU A 147 17.59 -0.76 -7.94
CA LEU A 147 16.17 -0.71 -7.64
C LEU A 147 15.56 0.48 -8.36
N HIS A 148 14.70 0.21 -9.35
CA HIS A 148 13.77 1.21 -9.86
C HIS A 148 12.58 1.22 -8.91
N PHE A 149 12.23 2.38 -8.36
CA PHE A 149 11.15 2.45 -7.38
C PHE A 149 10.21 3.62 -7.61
N ILE A 150 8.98 3.43 -7.15
CA ILE A 150 8.03 4.49 -6.81
C ILE A 150 7.67 4.25 -5.35
N ILE A 151 7.89 5.24 -4.49
CA ILE A 151 7.45 5.24 -3.11
C ILE A 151 6.38 6.32 -2.95
N ASP A 152 5.30 5.98 -2.28
CA ASP A 152 4.22 6.88 -1.94
C ASP A 152 3.75 6.62 -0.51
N CYS A 153 3.16 7.64 0.10
CA CYS A 153 2.47 7.46 1.37
C CYS A 153 1.32 8.45 1.56
N VAL A 154 0.33 8.00 2.33
CA VAL A 154 -0.74 8.82 2.89
C VAL A 154 -0.70 8.69 4.40
N ARG A 155 -0.42 9.78 5.11
CA ARG A 155 -0.15 9.76 6.56
C ARG A 155 -1.01 10.75 7.33
N GLY A 156 -1.41 10.28 8.51
CA GLY A 156 -2.14 11.07 9.49
C GLY A 156 -3.61 11.31 9.10
N PRO A 157 -4.39 11.88 10.03
CA PRO A 157 -5.84 11.99 9.91
C PRO A 157 -6.27 12.99 8.84
N THR A 158 -5.37 13.89 8.44
CA THR A 158 -5.60 14.90 7.39
C THR A 158 -5.02 14.47 6.05
N SER A 159 -4.69 13.18 5.89
CA SER A 159 -4.22 12.57 4.64
C SER A 159 -3.09 13.34 3.95
N HIS A 160 -2.02 13.67 4.69
CA HIS A 160 -0.84 14.23 4.05
C HIS A 160 -0.24 13.20 3.11
N THR A 161 0.01 13.61 1.87
CA THR A 161 0.58 12.74 0.85
C THR A 161 2.04 13.06 0.61
N GLY A 162 2.78 12.06 0.14
CA GLY A 162 4.13 12.21 -0.34
C GLY A 162 4.43 11.13 -1.36
N ALA A 163 5.20 11.46 -2.39
CA ALA A 163 5.58 10.50 -3.41
C ALA A 163 6.91 10.88 -4.07
N LEU A 164 7.68 9.86 -4.42
CA LEU A 164 8.99 9.99 -5.05
C LEU A 164 9.24 8.76 -5.93
N ALA A 165 9.83 8.98 -7.11
CA ALA A 165 10.31 7.90 -7.95
C ALA A 165 11.80 8.08 -8.24
N GLY A 166 12.52 6.98 -8.37
CA GLY A 166 13.96 7.06 -8.60
C GLY A 166 14.63 5.72 -8.82
N VAL A 167 15.95 5.79 -8.99
CA VAL A 167 16.81 4.63 -9.16
C VAL A 167 17.82 4.59 -8.02
N ALA A 168 17.72 3.59 -7.16
CA ALA A 168 18.71 3.34 -6.12
C ALA A 168 19.80 2.37 -6.62
N THR A 169 21.04 2.57 -6.18
CA THR A 169 22.06 1.51 -6.26
C THR A 169 21.65 0.36 -5.35
N TRP A 170 22.01 -0.87 -5.70
CA TRP A 170 21.63 -2.06 -4.92
C TRP A 170 22.77 -3.08 -4.84
N ASN A 171 23.07 -3.54 -3.64
CA ASN A 171 24.10 -4.57 -3.40
C ASN A 171 23.55 -5.85 -2.76
N GLN A 172 22.27 -6.17 -3.01
CA GLN A 172 21.50 -7.31 -2.46
C GLN A 172 21.02 -7.16 -1.00
N THR A 173 21.62 -6.29 -0.20
CA THR A 173 21.18 -6.07 1.20
C THR A 173 20.94 -4.61 1.53
N ILE A 174 21.68 -3.71 0.90
CA ILE A 174 21.62 -2.27 1.11
C ILE A 174 21.55 -1.57 -0.24
N GLY A 175 20.70 -0.54 -0.31
CA GLY A 175 20.58 0.35 -1.45
C GLY A 175 20.56 1.80 -1.03
N TRP A 176 20.96 2.66 -1.97
CA TRP A 176 21.04 4.09 -1.76
C TRP A 176 20.50 4.87 -2.94
N PHE A 177 19.61 5.80 -2.66
CA PHE A 177 19.14 6.82 -3.59
C PHE A 177 19.57 8.20 -3.09
N SER A 178 19.99 9.06 -4.01
CA SER A 178 20.26 10.48 -3.77
C SER A 178 19.68 11.30 -4.92
N ASP A 179 18.98 12.38 -4.58
CA ASP A 179 18.55 13.42 -5.50
C ASP A 179 19.06 14.80 -5.09
N LYS A 180 19.73 15.44 -6.04
CA LYS A 180 20.21 16.84 -5.97
C LYS A 180 19.26 17.83 -6.64
N LYS A 181 18.30 17.33 -7.43
CA LYS A 181 17.67 18.10 -8.50
C LYS A 181 16.47 18.93 -8.07
N SER A 182 15.90 18.69 -6.89
CA SER A 182 14.68 19.38 -6.47
C SER A 182 14.92 20.86 -6.11
N ASN A 183 16.15 21.25 -5.74
CA ASN A 183 16.49 22.65 -5.56
C ASN A 183 18.02 22.92 -5.66
N PRO A 184 18.52 23.54 -6.73
CA PRO A 184 19.95 23.86 -6.88
C PRO A 184 20.47 24.86 -5.84
N ASP A 185 19.58 25.58 -5.14
CA ASP A 185 19.94 26.53 -4.07
C ASP A 185 20.05 25.86 -2.70
N LYS A 186 19.76 24.55 -2.58
CA LYS A 186 19.95 23.77 -1.37
C LYS A 186 21.17 22.87 -1.49
N GLU A 187 22.04 22.95 -0.49
CA GLU A 187 23.24 22.10 -0.43
C GLU A 187 22.92 20.65 -0.05
N ALA A 188 21.78 20.41 0.61
CA ALA A 188 21.42 19.11 1.14
C ALA A 188 20.66 18.24 0.14
N GLU A 189 21.21 17.06 -0.17
CA GLU A 189 20.60 16.05 -1.04
C GLU A 189 19.42 15.37 -0.33
N THR A 190 18.36 15.07 -1.08
CA THR A 190 17.33 14.12 -0.63
C THR A 190 17.88 12.72 -0.75
N ASN A 191 17.85 11.93 0.32
CA ASN A 191 18.37 10.58 0.32
C ASN A 191 17.34 9.57 0.84
N LEU A 192 17.35 8.37 0.25
CA LEU A 192 16.68 7.19 0.79
C LEU A 192 17.68 6.04 0.94
N SER A 193 17.71 5.43 2.12
CA SER A 193 18.35 4.14 2.35
C SER A 193 17.34 3.02 2.23
N PHE A 194 17.72 1.94 1.56
CA PHE A 194 16.97 0.71 1.45
C PHE A 194 17.75 -0.38 2.18
N ILE A 195 17.22 -0.95 3.26
CA ILE A 195 17.94 -1.92 4.09
C ILE A 195 17.09 -3.19 4.21
N LEU A 196 17.49 -4.26 3.54
CA LEU A 196 16.82 -5.55 3.63
C LEU A 196 17.34 -6.31 4.87
N ARG A 197 16.44 -6.59 5.80
CA ARG A 197 16.69 -7.46 6.96
C ARG A 197 15.61 -8.52 6.98
N ASP A 198 16.03 -9.78 6.87
CA ASP A 198 15.14 -10.92 6.76
C ASP A 198 14.14 -10.71 5.60
N LYS A 199 12.83 -10.64 5.89
CA LYS A 199 11.76 -10.44 4.90
C LYS A 199 11.20 -9.00 4.90
N LYS A 200 11.93 -8.05 5.50
CA LYS A 200 11.53 -6.65 5.66
C LYS A 200 12.52 -5.71 4.99
N LEU A 201 11.97 -4.71 4.30
CA LEU A 201 12.73 -3.62 3.70
C LEU A 201 12.54 -2.37 4.56
N GLU A 202 13.55 -2.02 5.33
CA GLU A 202 13.60 -0.79 6.12
C GLU A 202 13.98 0.38 5.19
N ILE A 203 13.16 1.42 5.22
CA ILE A 203 13.41 2.69 4.52
C ILE A 203 13.74 3.76 5.54
N ILE A 204 14.80 4.51 5.27
CA ILE A 204 15.21 5.67 6.07
C ILE A 204 15.39 6.86 5.13
N GLY A 205 14.66 7.94 5.40
CA GLY A 205 14.70 9.18 4.63
C GLY A 205 15.57 10.26 5.28
N ALA A 206 16.30 11.01 4.45
CA ALA A 206 16.96 12.25 4.87
C ALA A 206 16.65 13.38 3.89
N ASN A 207 16.26 14.54 4.42
CA ASN A 207 15.89 15.74 3.67
C ASN A 207 14.74 15.57 2.67
N THR A 208 13.84 14.62 2.89
CA THR A 208 12.75 14.24 1.96
C THR A 208 11.60 15.24 1.86
N GLY A 209 11.62 16.32 2.63
CA GLY A 209 10.48 17.23 2.82
C GLY A 209 9.98 17.95 1.57
N GLU A 210 10.72 17.94 0.47
CA GLU A 210 10.27 18.49 -0.82
C GLU A 210 9.32 17.55 -1.57
N TYR A 211 9.29 16.28 -1.19
CA TYR A 211 8.49 15.23 -1.84
C TYR A 211 7.24 14.86 -1.05
N HIS A 212 6.98 15.52 0.08
CA HIS A 212 5.89 15.12 0.96
C HIS A 212 5.36 16.25 1.87
N GLY A 213 4.09 16.14 2.26
CA GLY A 213 3.47 17.02 3.27
C GLY A 213 4.00 16.79 4.68
N ALA A 214 3.57 17.62 5.64
CA ALA A 214 4.16 17.72 6.99
C ALA A 214 4.28 16.41 7.80
N ARG A 215 3.51 15.37 7.48
CA ARG A 215 3.54 14.06 8.17
C ARG A 215 3.78 12.87 7.25
N ALA A 216 4.05 13.11 5.97
CA ALA A 216 4.13 12.09 4.93
C ALA A 216 5.55 11.52 4.80
N TYR A 217 6.10 11.06 5.92
CA TYR A 217 7.42 10.45 5.96
C TYR A 217 7.43 9.09 5.27
N PHE A 218 8.50 8.84 4.52
CA PHE A 218 8.76 7.58 3.81
C PHE A 218 9.37 6.50 4.69
N ASP A 219 9.82 6.85 5.89
CA ASP A 219 10.44 5.93 6.84
C ASP A 219 9.48 4.83 7.29
N GLY A 220 9.95 3.60 7.37
CA GLY A 220 9.15 2.46 7.81
C GLY A 220 9.75 1.10 7.50
N GLU A 221 9.12 0.05 8.06
CA GLU A 221 9.43 -1.35 7.73
C GLU A 221 8.39 -1.88 6.73
N TYR A 222 8.84 -2.06 5.51
CA TYR A 222 7.99 -2.51 4.42
C TYR A 222 8.09 -4.03 4.23
N VAL A 223 6.97 -4.64 3.88
CA VAL A 223 6.85 -6.06 3.57
C VAL A 223 6.27 -6.23 2.18
N LYS A 224 6.80 -7.18 1.41
CA LYS A 224 6.31 -7.50 0.06
C LYS A 224 4.91 -8.11 0.13
N THR A 225 3.90 -7.41 -0.38
CA THR A 225 2.49 -7.82 -0.33
C THR A 225 1.99 -8.42 -1.63
N SER A 226 2.60 -8.09 -2.77
CA SER A 226 2.23 -8.67 -4.07
C SER A 226 3.34 -8.58 -5.13
N GLN A 227 3.14 -9.29 -6.23
CA GLN A 227 4.02 -9.27 -7.40
C GLN A 227 3.59 -8.18 -8.39
N LEU A 228 4.54 -7.58 -9.10
CA LEU A 228 4.24 -6.65 -10.19
C LEU A 228 4.09 -7.39 -11.53
N GLY A 229 2.97 -7.18 -12.20
CA GLY A 229 2.77 -7.61 -13.59
C GLY A 229 3.61 -6.76 -14.58
N ALA A 230 3.72 -7.22 -15.82
CA ALA A 230 4.56 -6.56 -16.85
C ALA A 230 4.26 -5.06 -17.04
N LYS A 231 2.97 -4.67 -17.04
CA LYS A 231 2.55 -3.27 -17.12
C LYS A 231 3.04 -2.45 -15.91
N GLY A 232 2.92 -3.02 -14.70
CA GLY A 232 3.40 -2.38 -13.47
C GLY A 232 4.92 -2.20 -13.50
N LYS A 233 5.68 -3.23 -13.93
CA LYS A 233 7.13 -3.12 -14.07
C LYS A 233 7.54 -2.00 -15.03
N ALA A 234 6.90 -1.92 -16.20
CA ALA A 234 7.17 -0.86 -17.18
C ALA A 234 6.84 0.54 -16.62
N LYS A 235 5.74 0.68 -15.86
CA LYS A 235 5.37 1.92 -15.17
C LYS A 235 6.48 2.37 -14.21
N VAL A 236 6.92 1.47 -13.33
CA VAL A 236 7.96 1.75 -12.34
C VAL A 236 9.27 2.14 -13.00
N ILE A 237 9.72 1.38 -14.01
CA ILE A 237 10.98 1.68 -14.71
C ILE A 237 10.93 3.08 -15.35
N LYS A 238 9.82 3.42 -16.02
CA LYS A 238 9.64 4.72 -16.66
C LYS A 238 9.70 5.85 -15.61
N ALA A 239 8.87 5.75 -14.56
CA ALA A 239 8.81 6.76 -13.50
C ALA A 239 10.16 6.94 -12.80
N ALA A 240 10.85 5.84 -12.49
CA ALA A 240 12.17 5.87 -11.88
C ALA A 240 13.22 6.56 -12.75
N GLN A 241 13.17 6.39 -14.08
CA GLN A 241 14.13 6.98 -15.01
C GLN A 241 13.88 8.47 -15.24
N THR A 242 12.62 8.90 -15.25
CA THR A 242 12.25 10.31 -15.49
C THR A 242 12.19 11.13 -14.21
N GLY A 243 11.97 10.48 -13.06
CA GLY A 243 11.59 11.13 -11.80
C GLY A 243 10.13 11.61 -11.78
N GLU A 244 9.38 11.37 -12.86
CA GLU A 244 7.97 11.77 -12.96
C GLU A 244 7.07 10.65 -12.40
N LEU A 245 6.18 11.04 -11.50
CA LEU A 245 5.19 10.12 -10.95
C LEU A 245 4.14 9.77 -12.02
N PRO A 246 3.66 8.52 -12.09
CA PRO A 246 2.58 8.17 -13.00
C PRO A 246 1.29 8.91 -12.62
N GLU A 247 0.52 9.35 -13.63
CA GLU A 247 -0.87 9.75 -13.41
C GLU A 247 -1.68 8.51 -12.95
N GLU A 248 -2.52 8.70 -11.93
CA GLU A 248 -3.44 7.67 -11.40
C GLU A 248 -4.50 7.23 -12.41
#